data_AF-A0A849PHR0-F1
#
_entry.id   AF-A0A849PHR0-F1
#
_cell.length_a   1.000
_cell.length_b   1.000
_cell.length_c   1.000
_cell.angle_alpha   90.00
_cell.angle_beta   90.00
_cell.angle_gamma   90.00
#
_symmetry.space_group_name_H-M   'P 1'
#
loop_
_entity.id
_entity.type
_entity.pdbx_description
1 polymer ?
#
loop_
_entity_poly.entity_id
_entity_poly.type
_entity_poly.pdbx_seq_one_letter_code
_entity_poly.pdbx_strand_id
1 'polypeptide(L)'
;MKPDDLAEYLKQVYQKDIVVTGTGKLGETEEGLKEFGYGKPLLIRFSADGESKSAVLSSMRTEGGLGHDRFSDRAQILIWQHATFDKLPEHVRSIDCGYFTHDGRLKSAGDAAEYFLLMEEVEGVEYFLDLERIRSNGATELDVDRAS
;
A
#
# COMPACT_ATOMS: atom_id res chain seq x y z
N MET A 1 2.96 12.67 -9.73
CA MET A 1 2.98 13.17 -8.34
C MET A 1 3.61 14.55 -8.34
N LYS A 2 2.92 15.57 -7.83
CA LYS A 2 3.45 16.94 -7.77
C LYS A 2 4.22 17.15 -6.46
N PRO A 3 5.20 18.07 -6.40
CA PRO A 3 5.89 18.42 -5.15
C PRO A 3 4.94 18.82 -4.02
N ASP A 4 3.84 19.51 -4.34
CA ASP A 4 2.84 19.95 -3.36
C ASP A 4 2.12 18.76 -2.70
N ASP A 5 1.78 17.72 -3.49
CA ASP A 5 1.13 16.50 -2.98
C ASP A 5 2.06 15.77 -2.00
N LEU A 6 3.37 15.75 -2.28
CA LEU A 6 4.38 15.17 -1.39
C LEU A 6 4.53 15.97 -0.10
N ALA A 7 4.55 17.29 -0.19
CA ALA A 7 4.64 18.15 0.97
C ALA A 7 3.42 17.97 1.88
N GLU A 8 2.21 17.95 1.31
CA GLU A 8 0.96 17.73 2.06
C GLU A 8 0.95 16.38 2.78
N TYR A 9 1.32 15.31 2.09
CA TYR A 9 1.45 13.98 2.69
C TYR A 9 2.48 13.95 3.82
N LEU A 10 3.67 14.49 3.61
CA LEU A 10 4.71 14.54 4.64
C LEU A 10 4.27 15.39 5.85
N LYS A 11 3.49 16.46 5.66
CA LYS A 11 2.90 17.22 6.78
C LYS A 11 1.98 16.34 7.62
N GLN A 12 1.14 15.51 6.98
CA GLN A 12 0.25 14.57 7.67
C GLN A 12 1.04 13.51 8.45
N VAL A 13 2.12 12.97 7.87
CA VAL A 13 2.93 11.91 8.51
C VAL A 13 3.78 12.46 9.65
N TYR A 14 4.45 13.60 9.44
CA TYR A 14 5.39 14.15 10.42
C TYR A 14 4.74 15.09 11.43
N GLN A 15 3.52 15.59 11.17
CA GLN A 15 2.84 16.60 11.99
C GLN A 15 3.71 17.84 12.23
N LYS A 16 4.37 18.30 11.15
CA LYS A 16 5.37 19.38 11.14
C LYS A 16 5.19 20.26 9.91
N ASP A 17 5.80 21.46 9.92
CA ASP A 17 5.88 22.29 8.73
C ASP A 17 6.90 21.71 7.74
N ILE A 18 6.40 21.21 6.61
CA ILE A 18 7.23 20.61 5.56
C ILE A 18 7.43 21.54 4.37
N VAL A 19 8.69 21.65 3.94
CA VAL A 19 9.09 22.22 2.65
C VAL A 19 9.92 21.18 1.89
N VAL A 20 9.40 20.67 0.78
CA VAL A 20 10.14 19.75 -0.09
C VAL A 20 11.23 20.53 -0.82
N THR A 21 12.49 20.14 -0.62
CA THR A 21 13.65 20.82 -1.20
C THR A 21 14.18 20.11 -2.45
N GLY A 22 13.83 18.84 -2.66
CA GLY A 22 14.14 18.15 -3.90
C GLY A 22 13.71 16.69 -3.92
N THR A 23 13.73 16.11 -5.11
CA THR A 23 13.46 14.69 -5.36
C THR A 23 14.52 14.10 -6.29
N GLY A 24 14.79 12.80 -6.19
CA GLY A 24 15.72 12.10 -7.06
C GLY A 24 15.56 10.59 -7.00
N LYS A 25 16.29 9.84 -7.84
CA LYS A 25 16.35 8.38 -7.69
C LYS A 25 17.28 8.03 -6.54
N LEU A 26 16.93 6.99 -5.77
CA LEU A 26 17.86 6.46 -4.77
C LEU A 26 19.11 5.90 -5.47
N GLY A 27 20.30 6.36 -5.06
CA GLY A 27 21.59 5.93 -5.61
C GLY A 27 22.09 6.71 -6.83
N GLU A 28 21.33 7.67 -7.36
CA GLU A 28 21.79 8.62 -8.39
C GLU A 28 21.93 10.03 -7.79
N THR A 29 22.94 10.77 -8.24
CA THR A 29 23.24 12.15 -7.81
C THR A 29 22.55 13.23 -8.65
N GLU A 30 21.84 12.87 -9.74
CA GLU A 30 21.12 13.84 -10.55
C GLU A 30 19.86 14.37 -9.82
N GLU A 31 19.86 15.68 -9.55
CA GLU A 31 18.72 16.42 -9.03
C GLU A 31 17.77 16.79 -10.16
N GLY A 32 16.50 16.37 -10.07
CA GLY A 32 15.50 16.74 -11.07
C GLY A 32 14.15 16.04 -10.92
N LEU A 33 13.10 16.76 -11.32
CA LEU A 33 11.73 16.24 -11.50
C LEU A 33 11.65 15.49 -12.85
N LYS A 34 12.28 14.32 -12.98
CA LYS A 34 12.05 13.41 -14.13
C LYS A 34 11.05 12.33 -13.71
N GLU A 35 10.20 11.87 -14.62
CA GLU A 35 9.13 10.88 -14.38
C GLU A 35 9.56 9.72 -13.47
N PHE A 36 8.83 9.51 -12.38
CA PHE A 36 9.00 8.37 -11.49
C PHE A 36 7.76 7.48 -11.58
N GLY A 37 7.99 6.21 -11.94
CA GLY A 37 6.98 5.17 -12.05
C GLY A 37 7.07 4.13 -10.92
N TYR A 38 6.00 3.36 -10.77
CA TYR A 38 5.87 2.30 -9.79
C TYR A 38 7.06 1.32 -9.80
N GLY A 39 7.60 0.98 -8.62
CA GLY A 39 8.68 -0.01 -8.51
C GLY A 39 10.12 0.53 -8.49
N LYS A 40 10.32 1.85 -8.51
CA LYS A 40 11.65 2.48 -8.32
C LYS A 40 11.64 3.39 -7.10
N PRO A 41 12.55 3.22 -6.12
CA PRO A 41 12.59 4.07 -4.94
C PRO A 41 12.88 5.55 -5.28
N LEU A 42 12.02 6.44 -4.77
CA LEU A 42 12.12 7.88 -4.88
C LEU A 42 12.76 8.44 -3.60
N LEU A 43 13.93 9.06 -3.74
CA LEU A 43 14.53 9.85 -2.67
C LEU A 43 13.85 11.22 -2.61
N ILE A 44 13.39 11.59 -1.42
CA ILE A 44 12.76 12.88 -1.13
C ILE A 44 13.64 13.59 -0.11
N ARG A 45 14.03 14.83 -0.42
CA ARG A 45 14.73 15.73 0.49
C ARG A 45 13.79 16.85 0.89
N PHE A 46 13.72 17.16 2.18
CA PHE A 46 12.80 18.15 2.70
C PHE A 46 13.31 18.78 4.00
N SER A 47 12.76 19.94 4.34
CA SER A 47 12.90 20.57 5.64
C SER A 47 11.64 20.29 6.46
N ALA A 48 11.80 19.89 7.71
CA ALA A 48 10.72 19.69 8.68
C ALA A 48 10.97 20.58 9.90
N ASP A 49 10.18 21.65 10.06
CA ASP A 49 10.41 22.73 11.03
C ASP A 49 11.84 23.32 10.96
N GLY A 50 12.41 23.44 9.76
CA GLY A 50 13.77 23.93 9.56
C GLY A 50 14.87 22.86 9.63
N GLU A 51 14.56 21.65 10.09
CA GLU A 51 15.52 20.54 10.09
C GLU A 51 15.56 19.84 8.73
N SER A 52 16.75 19.73 8.14
CA SER A 52 16.93 18.95 6.92
C SER A 52 16.74 17.46 7.19
N LYS A 53 15.87 16.82 6.41
CA LYS A 53 15.58 15.38 6.44
C LYS A 53 15.55 14.80 5.03
N SER A 54 15.66 13.49 4.95
CA SER A 54 15.42 12.71 3.73
C SER A 54 14.60 11.47 4.04
N ALA A 55 13.82 11.05 3.04
CA ALA A 55 13.02 9.83 3.10
C ALA A 55 13.06 9.14 1.73
N VAL A 56 12.80 7.84 1.73
CA VAL A 56 12.66 7.07 0.50
C VAL A 56 11.22 6.59 0.39
N LEU A 57 10.54 6.99 -0.67
CA LEU A 57 9.25 6.45 -1.04
C LEU A 57 9.48 5.27 -1.99
N SER A 58 9.01 4.10 -1.61
CA SER A 58 9.09 2.89 -2.43
C SER A 58 7.69 2.33 -2.65
N SER A 59 7.42 1.84 -3.86
CA SER A 59 6.18 1.14 -4.18
C SER A 59 6.52 -0.17 -4.89
N MET A 60 5.61 -1.12 -4.85
CA MET A 60 5.73 -2.30 -5.69
C MET A 60 5.40 -1.99 -7.16
N ARG A 61 5.97 -2.76 -8.09
CA ARG A 61 5.60 -2.70 -9.50
C ARG A 61 4.14 -3.14 -9.68
N THR A 62 3.45 -2.49 -10.60
CA THR A 62 2.06 -2.80 -10.95
C THR A 62 1.94 -3.67 -12.20
N GLU A 63 3.02 -3.73 -12.99
CA GLU A 63 3.16 -4.68 -14.10
C GLU A 63 3.26 -6.08 -13.52
N GLY A 64 2.21 -6.88 -13.74
CA GLY A 64 2.15 -8.25 -13.23
C GLY A 64 3.09 -9.20 -13.97
N GLY A 65 3.03 -10.48 -13.61
CA GLY A 65 3.72 -11.57 -14.31
C GLY A 65 4.64 -12.42 -13.44
N LEU A 66 4.66 -12.19 -12.12
CA LEU A 66 5.46 -12.99 -11.20
C LEU A 66 4.63 -13.88 -10.26
N GLY A 67 3.30 -13.69 -10.25
CA GLY A 67 2.43 -14.25 -9.22
C GLY A 67 2.61 -13.49 -7.90
N HIS A 68 1.57 -13.45 -7.06
CA HIS A 68 1.54 -12.66 -5.82
C HIS A 68 1.75 -11.15 -6.01
N ASP A 69 1.28 -10.62 -7.14
CA ASP A 69 1.36 -9.21 -7.52
C ASP A 69 -0.04 -8.58 -7.63
N ARG A 70 -1.09 -9.23 -7.11
CA ARG A 70 -2.43 -8.65 -7.04
C ARG A 70 -2.40 -7.40 -6.18
N PHE A 71 -3.39 -6.53 -6.37
CA PHE A 71 -3.52 -5.31 -5.55
C PHE A 71 -3.47 -5.61 -4.04
N SER A 72 -4.16 -6.67 -3.61
CA SER A 72 -4.14 -7.18 -2.23
C SER A 72 -2.75 -7.64 -1.79
N ASP A 73 -2.03 -8.37 -2.64
CA ASP A 73 -0.73 -8.95 -2.29
C ASP A 73 0.31 -7.85 -2.07
N ARG A 74 0.28 -6.82 -2.94
CA ARG A 74 1.16 -5.65 -2.83
C ARG A 74 0.85 -4.82 -1.58
N ALA A 75 -0.43 -4.66 -1.25
CA ALA A 75 -0.83 -3.99 -0.01
C ALA A 75 -0.36 -4.78 1.21
N GLN A 76 -0.63 -6.09 1.23
CA GLN A 76 -0.28 -6.99 2.32
C GLN A 76 1.21 -6.91 2.67
N ILE A 77 2.10 -7.01 1.67
CA ILE A 77 3.54 -7.00 1.94
C ILE A 77 4.04 -5.64 2.42
N LEU A 78 3.53 -4.52 1.90
CA LEU A 78 3.92 -3.18 2.36
C LEU A 78 3.48 -2.93 3.81
N ILE A 79 2.25 -3.34 4.15
CA ILE A 79 1.72 -3.27 5.52
C ILE A 79 2.60 -4.11 6.46
N TRP A 80 2.90 -5.35 6.06
CA TRP A 80 3.75 -6.25 6.84
C TRP A 80 5.17 -5.68 7.04
N GLN A 81 5.78 -5.12 5.98
CA GLN A 81 7.08 -4.47 6.05
C GLN A 81 7.07 -3.31 7.04
N HIS A 82 6.06 -2.43 7.01
CA HIS A 82 5.95 -1.34 7.97
C HIS A 82 5.86 -1.82 9.42
N ALA A 83 5.09 -2.89 9.68
CA ALA A 83 4.96 -3.46 11.03
C ALA A 83 6.21 -4.18 11.56
N THR A 84 7.17 -4.52 10.69
CA THR A 84 8.32 -5.38 11.01
C THR A 84 9.68 -4.71 10.89
N PHE A 85 9.87 -3.77 9.95
CA PHE A 85 11.18 -3.15 9.68
C PHE A 85 11.83 -2.53 10.92
N ASP A 86 11.05 -1.89 11.79
CA ASP A 86 11.54 -1.28 13.04
C ASP A 86 12.00 -2.33 14.09
N LYS A 87 11.61 -3.60 13.91
CA LYS A 87 11.89 -4.71 14.83
C LYS A 87 13.00 -5.64 14.35
N LEU A 88 13.41 -5.53 13.09
CA LEU A 88 14.43 -6.39 12.50
C LEU A 88 15.82 -5.77 12.74
N PRO A 89 16.79 -6.53 13.30
CA PRO A 89 18.15 -6.04 13.49
C PRO A 89 18.75 -5.52 12.18
N GLU A 90 19.44 -4.39 12.25
CA GLU A 90 20.14 -3.75 11.13
C GLU A 90 19.24 -3.29 9.97
N HIS A 91 17.91 -3.40 10.11
CA HIS A 91 16.98 -2.94 9.10
C HIS A 91 16.68 -1.45 9.27
N VAL A 92 16.51 -0.74 8.14
CA VAL A 92 16.08 0.66 8.16
C VAL A 92 14.68 0.77 8.75
N ARG A 93 14.46 1.82 9.54
CA ARG A 93 13.16 2.18 10.09
C ARG A 93 12.15 2.48 8.97
N SER A 94 10.94 1.95 9.07
CA SER A 94 9.82 2.38 8.23
C SER A 94 9.18 3.64 8.81
N ILE A 95 9.01 4.68 8.00
CA ILE A 95 8.41 5.95 8.44
C ILE A 95 6.88 5.86 8.44
N ASP A 96 6.30 5.33 7.37
CA ASP A 96 4.86 5.20 7.18
C ASP A 96 4.55 4.13 6.12
N CYS A 97 3.33 3.57 6.16
CA CYS A 97 2.72 2.82 5.07
C CYS A 97 1.49 3.59 4.59
N GLY A 98 1.41 3.85 3.30
CA GLY A 98 0.31 4.61 2.71
C GLY A 98 -0.18 4.01 1.39
N TYR A 99 -1.21 4.64 0.83
CA TYR A 99 -1.79 4.26 -0.46
C TYR A 99 -1.92 5.46 -1.39
N PHE A 100 -1.93 5.18 -2.69
CA PHE A 100 -2.26 6.17 -3.70
C PHE A 100 -3.76 6.22 -3.91
N THR A 101 -4.33 7.41 -3.91
CA THR A 101 -5.73 7.64 -4.28
C THR A 101 -5.90 7.59 -5.80
N HIS A 102 -7.14 7.47 -6.28
CA HIS A 102 -7.45 7.43 -7.72
C HIS A 102 -6.97 8.66 -8.50
N ASP A 103 -6.85 9.82 -7.84
CA ASP A 103 -6.30 11.05 -8.40
C ASP A 103 -4.78 11.19 -8.21
N GLY A 104 -4.11 10.16 -7.69
CA GLY A 104 -2.65 10.07 -7.59
C GLY A 104 -2.03 10.76 -6.37
N ARG A 105 -2.84 11.24 -5.42
CA ARG A 105 -2.35 11.74 -4.12
C ARG A 105 -1.96 10.59 -3.19
N LEU A 106 -1.20 10.91 -2.16
CA LEU A 106 -0.78 9.96 -1.14
C LEU A 106 -1.63 10.16 0.11
N LYS A 107 -2.03 9.05 0.74
CA LYS A 107 -2.64 9.05 2.05
C LYS A 107 -1.94 8.05 2.95
N SER A 108 -1.74 8.45 4.20
CA SER A 108 -1.22 7.55 5.23
C SER A 108 -2.28 6.49 5.59
N ALA A 109 -1.79 5.30 5.89
CA ALA A 109 -2.51 4.25 6.60
C ALA A 109 -1.73 3.81 7.86
N GLY A 110 -0.70 4.56 8.27
CA GLY A 110 0.18 4.18 9.38
C GLY A 110 -0.45 4.26 10.76
N ASP A 111 -1.62 4.92 10.88
CA ASP A 111 -2.43 4.93 12.10
C ASP A 111 -3.44 3.75 12.16
N ALA A 112 -3.51 2.92 11.12
CA ALA A 112 -4.37 1.75 11.10
C ALA A 112 -3.88 0.66 12.05
N ALA A 113 -4.66 0.37 13.09
CA ALA A 113 -4.40 -0.73 14.01
C ALA A 113 -4.98 -2.06 13.49
N GLU A 114 -6.17 -2.03 12.89
CA GLU A 114 -6.79 -3.17 12.23
C GLU A 114 -7.65 -2.79 11.02
N TYR A 115 -7.79 -3.74 10.10
CA TYR A 115 -8.63 -3.59 8.90
C TYR A 115 -10.00 -4.23 9.12
N PHE A 116 -11.05 -3.54 8.68
CA PHE A 116 -12.40 -4.09 8.65
C PHE A 116 -12.98 -4.00 7.24
N LEU A 117 -13.87 -4.93 6.92
CA LEU A 117 -14.63 -4.93 5.67
C LEU A 117 -16.07 -4.54 5.98
N LEU A 118 -16.54 -3.46 5.37
CA LEU A 118 -17.94 -3.06 5.37
C LEU A 118 -18.53 -3.43 4.01
N MET A 119 -19.66 -4.14 4.02
CA MET A 119 -20.30 -4.67 2.82
C MET A 119 -21.75 -4.22 2.74
N GLU A 120 -22.31 -4.27 1.54
CA GLU A 120 -23.75 -4.13 1.34
C GLU A 120 -24.48 -5.31 2.00
N GLU A 121 -25.65 -5.03 2.56
CA GLU A 121 -26.55 -6.07 3.03
C GLU A 121 -27.21 -6.76 1.83
N VAL A 122 -27.15 -8.09 1.80
CA VAL A 122 -27.85 -8.90 0.81
C VAL A 122 -28.65 -9.99 1.53
N GLU A 123 -29.89 -10.17 1.11
CA GLU A 123 -30.70 -11.29 1.57
C GLU A 123 -30.40 -12.52 0.72
N GLY A 124 -30.24 -13.67 1.37
CA GLY A 124 -29.94 -14.92 0.68
C GLY A 124 -29.85 -16.10 1.63
N VAL A 125 -29.55 -17.26 1.04
CA VAL A 125 -29.21 -18.47 1.79
C VAL A 125 -27.70 -18.58 1.81
N GLU A 126 -27.14 -18.65 3.01
CA GLU A 126 -25.70 -18.79 3.21
C GLU A 126 -25.15 -20.02 2.47
N TYR A 127 -24.03 -19.83 1.75
CA TYR A 127 -23.42 -20.91 0.98
C TYR A 127 -23.02 -22.13 1.84
N PHE A 128 -22.75 -21.93 3.14
CA PHE A 128 -22.43 -23.06 4.01
C PHE A 128 -23.59 -24.08 4.12
N LEU A 129 -24.84 -23.65 3.96
CA LEU A 129 -26.00 -24.54 3.96
C LEU A 129 -26.03 -25.42 2.71
N ASP A 130 -25.58 -24.88 1.57
CA ASP A 130 -25.35 -25.66 0.37
C ASP A 130 -24.25 -26.71 0.61
N LEU A 131 -23.16 -26.34 1.29
CA LEU A 131 -22.09 -27.28 1.65
C LEU A 131 -22.58 -28.40 2.58
N GLU A 132 -23.40 -28.08 3.58
CA GLU A 132 -23.99 -29.09 4.48
C GLU A 132 -24.93 -30.06 3.74
N ARG A 133 -25.74 -29.54 2.81
CA ARG A 133 -26.59 -30.35 1.94
C ARG A 133 -25.74 -31.27 1.05
N ILE A 134 -24.71 -30.75 0.38
CA ILE A 134 -23.82 -31.55 -0.48
C ILE A 134 -23.18 -32.68 0.32
N ARG A 135 -22.69 -32.37 1.53
CA ARG A 135 -22.10 -33.36 2.42
C ARG A 135 -23.08 -34.48 2.78
N SER A 136 -24.35 -34.15 3.00
CA SER A 136 -25.36 -35.10 3.48
C SER A 136 -26.01 -35.90 2.35
N ASN A 137 -26.28 -35.25 1.22
CA ASN A 137 -27.13 -35.79 0.15
C ASN A 137 -26.38 -36.00 -1.18
N GLY A 138 -25.08 -35.67 -1.22
CA GLY A 138 -24.29 -35.67 -2.44
C GLY A 138 -24.43 -34.37 -3.25
N ALA A 139 -23.47 -34.17 -4.17
CA ALA A 139 -23.49 -33.04 -5.10
C ALA A 139 -24.55 -33.24 -6.19
N THR A 140 -25.23 -32.16 -6.55
CA THR A 140 -26.15 -32.06 -7.68
C THR A 140 -25.43 -31.50 -8.91
N GLU A 141 -26.04 -31.57 -10.09
CA GLU A 141 -25.48 -30.97 -11.31
C GLU A 141 -25.23 -29.46 -11.13
N LEU A 142 -26.12 -28.74 -10.43
CA LEU A 142 -25.94 -27.31 -10.12
C LEU A 142 -24.68 -27.05 -9.28
N ASP A 143 -24.32 -27.97 -8.37
CA ASP A 143 -23.11 -27.82 -7.56
C ASP A 143 -21.85 -28.03 -8.39
N VAL A 144 -21.90 -28.95 -9.35
CA VAL A 144 -20.82 -29.20 -10.29
C VAL A 144 -20.62 -28.00 -11.21
N ASP A 145 -21.71 -27.44 -11.75
CA ASP A 145 -21.69 -26.25 -12.61
C ASP A 145 -21.17 -25.00 -11.88
N ARG A 146 -21.42 -24.88 -10.58
CA ARG A 146 -20.91 -23.76 -9.76
C ARG A 146 -19.41 -23.87 -9.43
N ALA A 147 -18.83 -25.07 -9.52
CA ALA A 147 -17.43 -25.32 -9.19
C ALA A 147 -16.47 -25.24 -10.41
N SER A 148 -17.02 -25.18 -11.62
CA SER A 148 -16.29 -25.01 -12.90
C SER A 148 -16.10 -23.55 -13.29
#